data_AF-A0AAV1M2X8-F1
#
_entry.id   AF-A0AAV1M2X8-F1
#
_cell.length_a   1.000
_cell.length_b   1.000
_cell.length_c   1.000
_cell.angle_alpha   90.00
_cell.angle_beta   90.00
_cell.angle_gamma   90.00
#
_symmetry.space_group_name_H-M   'P 1'
#
loop_
_entity.id
_entity.type
_entity.pdbx_description
1 polymer ?
#
loop_
_entity_poly.entity_id
_entity_poly.type
_entity_poly.pdbx_seq_one_letter_code
_entity_poly.pdbx_strand_id
1 'polypeptide(L)'
;MSKRKRVLLSMKDKYEINKRLEEGESATKLSLEYQVGKSTITDIKKKQKTNISNVISQLDSSNGSTSRKTMKLASNTNLDDAVYNWFTQKRSQGETISDPILCEKAVQFNEKIGGSSNFQASTGWLKQFKSAADSSAAD
;
A
#
# COMPACT_ATOMS: atom_id res chain seq x y z
N MET A 1 24.18 12.84 -21.08
CA MET A 1 23.31 11.68 -20.77
C MET A 1 21.85 12.11 -20.89
N SER A 2 21.10 11.53 -21.83
CA SER A 2 19.68 11.83 -21.99
C SER A 2 18.87 11.28 -20.81
N LYS A 3 17.92 12.07 -20.31
CA LYS A 3 17.05 11.71 -19.18
C LYS A 3 16.19 10.51 -19.59
N ARG A 4 16.38 9.34 -18.96
CA ARG A 4 15.60 8.13 -19.28
C ARG A 4 14.12 8.38 -18.96
N LYS A 5 13.23 7.97 -19.87
CA LYS A 5 11.78 8.02 -19.68
C LYS A 5 11.40 7.17 -18.47
N ARG A 6 10.52 7.68 -17.61
CA ARG A 6 10.05 6.95 -16.42
C ARG A 6 9.14 5.80 -16.86
N VAL A 7 9.62 4.56 -16.74
CA VAL A 7 8.81 3.35 -16.96
C VAL A 7 8.08 3.00 -15.66
N LEU A 8 6.78 2.76 -15.76
CA LEU A 8 5.92 2.35 -14.65
C LEU A 8 5.75 0.83 -14.69
N LEU A 9 6.45 0.13 -13.80
CA LEU A 9 6.30 -1.32 -13.63
C LEU A 9 5.05 -1.64 -12.80
N SER A 10 4.25 -2.61 -13.27
CA SER A 10 3.11 -3.16 -12.52
C SER A 10 3.59 -4.03 -11.34
N MET A 11 2.67 -4.44 -10.45
CA MET A 11 3.01 -5.44 -9.43
C MET A 11 3.44 -6.77 -10.04
N LYS A 12 2.77 -7.19 -11.11
CA LYS A 12 3.12 -8.43 -11.82
C LYS A 12 4.54 -8.38 -12.37
N ASP A 13 4.93 -7.26 -12.97
CA ASP A 13 6.30 -7.10 -13.51
C ASP A 13 7.35 -7.14 -12.40
N LYS A 14 7.07 -6.49 -11.26
CA LYS A 14 7.99 -6.51 -10.11
C LYS A 14 8.11 -7.89 -9.49
N TYR A 15 7.01 -8.65 -9.45
CA TYR A 15 7.00 -10.04 -8.98
C TYR A 15 7.84 -10.92 -9.91
N GLU A 16 7.64 -10.82 -11.22
CA GLU A 16 8.38 -11.58 -12.22
C GLU A 16 9.88 -11.26 -12.19
N ILE A 17 10.25 -9.97 -12.10
CA ILE A 17 11.65 -9.53 -11.94
C ILE A 17 12.27 -10.18 -10.70
N ASN A 18 11.55 -10.22 -9.58
CA ASN A 18 12.05 -10.86 -8.35
C ASN A 18 12.23 -12.36 -8.51
N LYS A 19 11.25 -13.06 -9.10
CA LYS A 19 11.34 -14.51 -9.34
C LYS A 19 12.58 -14.85 -10.18
N ARG A 20 12.78 -14.13 -11.28
CA ARG A 20 13.93 -14.34 -12.18
C ARG A 20 15.28 -14.00 -11.51
N LEU A 21 15.30 -13.01 -10.61
CA LEU A 21 16.49 -12.68 -9.83
C LEU A 21 16.86 -13.77 -8.80
N GLU A 22 15.88 -14.49 -8.26
CA GLU A 22 16.09 -15.64 -7.37
C GLU A 22 16.55 -16.88 -8.16
N GLU A 23 16.05 -17.05 -9.39
CA GLU A 23 16.52 -18.07 -10.34
C GLU A 23 17.94 -17.81 -10.88
N GLY A 24 18.59 -16.72 -10.45
CA GLY A 24 19.99 -16.41 -10.77
C GLY A 24 20.18 -15.54 -12.01
N GLU A 25 19.11 -14.98 -12.59
CA GLU A 25 19.21 -14.16 -13.77
C GLU A 25 19.91 -12.80 -13.50
N SER A 26 20.69 -12.33 -14.47
CA SER A 26 21.46 -11.10 -14.32
C SER A 26 20.57 -9.85 -14.27
N ALA A 27 20.78 -9.01 -13.27
CA ALA A 27 20.12 -7.70 -13.15
C ALA A 27 20.37 -6.79 -14.38
N THR A 28 21.45 -7.01 -15.12
CA THR A 28 21.73 -6.29 -16.37
C THR A 28 20.77 -6.71 -17.49
N LYS A 29 20.44 -8.00 -17.57
CA LYS A 29 19.51 -8.55 -18.56
C LYS A 29 18.08 -8.05 -18.30
N LEU A 30 17.62 -8.14 -17.05
CA LEU A 30 16.31 -7.65 -16.63
C LEU A 30 16.16 -6.13 -16.80
N SER A 31 17.24 -5.37 -16.58
CA SER A 31 17.26 -3.92 -16.83
C SER A 31 16.97 -3.59 -18.31
N LEU A 32 17.51 -4.37 -19.24
CA LEU A 32 17.28 -4.18 -20.67
C LEU A 32 15.87 -4.61 -21.09
N GLU A 33 15.42 -5.79 -20.64
CA GLU A 33 14.12 -6.37 -20.98
C GLU A 33 12.97 -5.46 -20.52
N TYR A 34 13.02 -5.01 -19.27
CA TYR A 34 11.99 -4.14 -18.68
C TYR A 34 12.22 -2.65 -18.96
N GLN A 35 13.28 -2.30 -19.71
CA GLN A 35 13.66 -0.92 -20.04
C GLN A 35 13.78 -0.01 -18.80
N VAL A 36 14.23 -0.58 -17.68
CA VAL A 36 14.43 0.13 -16.41
C VAL A 36 15.92 0.24 -16.08
N GLY A 37 16.28 1.19 -15.22
CA GLY A 37 17.66 1.29 -14.76
C GLY A 37 18.07 0.11 -13.88
N LYS A 38 19.35 -0.27 -13.92
CA LYS A 38 19.90 -1.30 -13.00
C LYS A 38 19.62 -0.97 -11.53
N SER A 39 19.62 0.32 -11.17
CA SER A 39 19.24 0.77 -9.82
C SER A 39 17.81 0.37 -9.45
N THR A 40 16.86 0.47 -10.38
CA THR A 40 15.47 0.04 -10.18
C THR A 40 15.37 -1.47 -9.93
N ILE A 41 16.14 -2.28 -10.67
CA ILE A 41 16.20 -3.74 -10.45
C ILE A 41 16.75 -4.06 -9.06
N THR A 42 17.84 -3.40 -8.66
CA THR A 42 18.42 -3.57 -7.31
C THR A 42 17.46 -3.13 -6.21
N ASP A 43 16.73 -2.03 -6.41
CA ASP A 43 15.72 -1.55 -5.45
C ASP A 43 14.54 -2.53 -5.34
N ILE A 44 14.10 -3.12 -6.45
CA ILE A 44 13.06 -4.16 -6.46
C ILE A 44 13.51 -5.38 -5.64
N LYS A 45 14.75 -5.85 -5.85
CA LYS A 45 15.36 -6.96 -5.09
C LYS A 45 15.45 -6.65 -3.59
N LYS A 46 15.90 -5.46 -3.22
CA LYS A 46 15.98 -5.03 -1.81
C LYS A 46 14.60 -4.96 -1.17
N LYS A 47 13.64 -4.38 -1.89
CA LYS A 47 12.26 -4.21 -1.40
C LYS A 47 11.54 -5.54 -1.22
N GLN A 48 11.83 -6.55 -2.02
CA GLN A 48 11.37 -7.94 -1.82
C GLN A 48 11.84 -8.46 -0.47
N LYS A 49 13.16 -8.44 -0.20
CA LYS A 49 13.72 -8.95 1.06
C LYS A 49 13.11 -8.30 2.30
N THR A 50 12.75 -7.02 2.22
CA THR A 50 12.09 -6.30 3.32
C THR A 50 10.57 -6.52 3.40
N ASN A 51 9.90 -6.94 2.32
CA ASN A 51 8.44 -7.14 2.25
C ASN A 51 7.98 -8.61 2.28
N ILE A 52 8.87 -9.60 2.44
CA ILE A 52 8.47 -11.02 2.54
C ILE A 52 7.39 -11.23 3.64
N SER A 53 7.43 -10.43 4.72
CA SER A 53 6.38 -10.41 5.75
C SER A 53 4.98 -10.03 5.23
N ASN A 54 4.89 -9.16 4.21
CA ASN A 54 3.61 -8.68 3.65
C ASN A 54 3.06 -9.56 2.52
N VAL A 55 3.90 -10.40 1.90
CA VAL A 55 3.43 -11.35 0.86
C VAL A 55 2.69 -12.50 1.52
N ILE A 56 3.13 -12.94 2.71
CA ILE A 56 2.48 -14.03 3.46
C ILE A 56 1.08 -13.58 3.93
N SER A 57 0.93 -12.35 4.42
CA SER A 57 -0.38 -11.83 4.84
C SER A 57 -1.36 -11.56 3.68
N GLN A 58 -0.88 -11.40 2.44
CA GLN A 58 -1.74 -11.24 1.27
C GLN A 58 -2.12 -12.56 0.59
N LEU A 59 -1.42 -13.66 0.86
CA LEU A 59 -1.81 -14.98 0.37
C LEU A 59 -2.99 -15.58 1.14
N ASP A 60 -3.20 -15.17 2.40
CA ASP A 60 -4.38 -15.54 3.20
C ASP A 60 -5.63 -14.72 2.88
N SER A 61 -5.51 -13.63 2.09
CA SER A 61 -6.63 -12.79 1.67
C SER A 61 -6.83 -12.87 0.17
N SER A 62 -7.67 -13.81 -0.25
CA SER A 62 -7.98 -14.23 -1.62
C SER A 62 -8.34 -13.15 -2.67
N ASN A 63 -8.29 -11.83 -2.40
CA ASN A 63 -8.86 -10.80 -3.29
C ASN A 63 -7.98 -9.55 -3.57
N GLY A 64 -6.64 -9.68 -3.56
CA GLY A 64 -5.74 -8.53 -3.75
C GLY A 64 -5.44 -8.12 -5.21
N SER A 65 -6.29 -7.26 -5.80
CA SER A 65 -6.15 -6.54 -7.10
C SER A 65 -4.73 -6.46 -7.73
N THR A 66 -4.58 -7.13 -8.88
CA THR A 66 -3.37 -7.24 -9.72
C THR A 66 -2.96 -5.95 -10.45
N SER A 67 -3.74 -4.86 -10.34
CA SER A 67 -3.59 -3.63 -11.14
C SER A 67 -2.70 -2.55 -10.50
N ARG A 68 -2.26 -2.73 -9.25
CA ARG A 68 -1.62 -1.64 -8.48
C ARG A 68 -0.19 -1.39 -8.99
N LYS A 69 0.11 -0.18 -9.46
CA LYS A 69 1.45 0.18 -9.99
C LYS A 69 2.44 0.70 -8.94
N THR A 70 2.00 0.91 -7.71
CA THR A 70 2.80 1.48 -6.61
C THR A 70 2.76 0.60 -5.37
N MET A 71 3.93 0.16 -4.90
CA MET A 71 4.12 -0.40 -3.55
C MET A 71 4.17 0.76 -2.57
N LYS A 72 3.04 1.44 -2.35
CA LYS A 72 2.95 2.28 -1.18
C LYS A 72 2.76 1.28 -0.05
N LEU A 73 3.82 1.06 0.72
CA LEU A 73 3.68 0.55 2.08
C LEU A 73 2.53 1.35 2.67
N ALA A 74 1.48 0.65 3.07
CA ALA A 74 0.52 1.23 3.97
C ALA A 74 1.26 1.38 5.31
N SER A 75 2.03 2.45 5.45
CA SER A 75 2.54 2.89 6.75
C SER A 75 1.40 3.15 7.74
N ASN A 76 0.17 3.17 7.22
CA ASN A 76 -1.07 3.43 7.92
C ASN A 76 -2.08 2.27 7.83
N THR A 77 -1.74 1.04 7.38
CA THR A 77 -2.77 -0.04 7.34
C THR A 77 -3.35 -0.28 8.73
N ASN A 78 -2.49 -0.34 9.75
CA ASN A 78 -2.95 -0.50 11.13
C ASN A 78 -3.83 0.68 11.59
N LEU A 79 -3.60 1.89 11.07
CA LEU A 79 -4.39 3.07 11.42
C LEU A 79 -5.74 3.08 10.70
N ASP A 80 -5.70 2.94 9.37
CA ASP A 80 -6.90 2.95 8.53
C ASP A 80 -7.82 1.78 8.92
N ASP A 81 -7.27 0.59 9.22
CA ASP A 81 -8.04 -0.57 9.71
C ASP A 81 -8.64 -0.31 11.10
N ALA A 82 -7.89 0.31 12.02
CA ALA A 82 -8.40 0.66 13.36
C ALA A 82 -9.54 1.68 13.27
N VAL A 83 -9.38 2.71 12.43
CA VAL A 83 -10.43 3.72 12.21
C VAL A 83 -11.65 3.09 11.52
N TYR A 84 -11.43 2.22 10.55
CA TYR A 84 -12.51 1.52 9.83
C TYR A 84 -13.31 0.60 10.74
N ASN A 85 -12.65 -0.22 11.55
CA ASN A 85 -13.34 -1.10 12.50
C ASN A 85 -14.18 -0.31 13.50
N TRP A 86 -13.63 0.78 14.04
CA TRP A 86 -14.38 1.66 14.94
C TRP A 86 -15.57 2.34 14.23
N PHE A 87 -15.37 2.83 13.01
CA PHE A 87 -16.43 3.46 12.21
C PHE A 87 -17.56 2.48 11.90
N THR A 88 -17.23 1.24 11.49
CA THR A 88 -18.20 0.18 11.21
C THR A 88 -18.96 -0.24 12.47
N GLN A 89 -18.27 -0.36 13.60
CA GLN A 89 -18.92 -0.63 14.90
C GLN A 89 -19.92 0.47 15.24
N LYS A 90 -19.56 1.74 15.06
CA LYS A 90 -20.44 2.88 15.34
C LYS A 90 -21.64 2.92 14.40
N ARG A 91 -21.43 2.67 13.11
CA ARG A 91 -22.50 2.50 12.12
C ARG A 91 -23.46 1.36 12.50
N SER A 92 -22.94 0.23 12.99
CA SER A 92 -23.77 -0.91 13.43
C SER A 92 -24.65 -0.59 14.64
N GLN A 93 -24.23 0.39 15.45
CA GLN A 93 -24.99 0.92 16.58
C GLN A 93 -26.01 1.99 16.17
N GLY A 94 -26.12 2.30 14.86
CA GLY A 94 -27.00 3.34 14.34
C GLY A 94 -26.44 4.76 14.49
N GLU A 95 -25.19 4.92 14.92
CA GLU A 95 -24.57 6.24 15.06
C GLU A 95 -24.05 6.75 13.71
N THR A 96 -24.47 7.97 13.35
CA THR A 96 -23.93 8.69 12.21
C THR A 96 -22.65 9.42 12.63
N ILE A 97 -21.50 8.89 12.21
CA ILE A 97 -20.21 9.57 12.40
C ILE A 97 -20.04 10.66 11.34
N SER A 98 -19.79 11.90 11.77
CA SER A 98 -19.44 13.00 10.87
C SER A 98 -17.95 12.99 10.51
N ASP A 99 -17.63 13.57 9.36
CA ASP A 99 -16.27 13.65 8.84
C ASP A 99 -15.24 14.25 9.85
N PRO A 100 -15.56 15.34 10.60
CA PRO A 100 -14.64 15.87 11.61
C PRO A 100 -14.36 14.88 12.74
N ILE A 101 -15.36 14.13 13.21
CA ILE A 101 -15.21 13.14 14.28
C ILE A 101 -14.35 11.97 13.79
N LEU A 102 -14.54 11.56 12.54
CA LEU A 102 -13.74 10.50 11.93
C LEU A 102 -12.25 10.92 11.84
N CYS A 103 -12.00 12.16 11.43
CA CYS A 103 -10.65 12.73 11.41
C CYS A 103 -10.02 12.80 12.81
N GLU A 104 -10.77 13.27 13.81
CA GLU A 104 -10.31 13.33 15.19
C GLU A 104 -9.96 11.93 15.72
N LYS A 105 -10.79 10.92 15.43
CA LYS A 105 -10.48 9.54 15.81
C LYS A 105 -9.26 8.96 15.14
N ALA A 106 -9.01 9.30 13.88
CA ALA A 106 -7.78 8.90 13.21
C ALA A 106 -6.54 9.47 13.89
N VAL A 107 -6.57 10.74 14.34
CA VAL A 107 -5.45 11.31 15.10
C VAL A 107 -5.26 10.59 16.44
N GLN A 108 -6.34 10.38 17.18
CA GLN A 108 -6.28 9.67 18.46
C GLN A 108 -5.78 8.21 18.33
N PHE A 109 -6.19 7.49 17.29
CA PHE A 109 -5.67 6.15 17.04
C PHE A 109 -4.21 6.17 16.62
N ASN A 110 -3.79 7.15 15.82
CA ASN A 110 -2.39 7.30 15.44
C ASN A 110 -1.51 7.52 16.68
N GLU A 111 -1.94 8.34 17.64
CA GLU A 111 -1.22 8.51 18.91
C GLU A 111 -1.16 7.21 19.71
N LYS A 112 -2.27 6.48 19.84
CA LYS A 112 -2.35 5.22 20.61
C LYS A 112 -1.47 4.11 20.07
N ILE A 113 -1.31 4.02 18.75
CA ILE A 113 -0.45 3.00 18.13
C ILE A 113 1.02 3.43 18.03
N GLY A 114 1.38 4.59 18.60
CA GLY A 114 2.74 5.13 18.51
C GLY A 114 3.12 5.57 17.09
N GLY A 115 2.14 6.04 16.32
CA GLY A 115 2.32 6.53 14.96
C GLY A 115 3.04 7.88 14.90
N SER A 116 3.10 8.46 13.70
CA SER A 116 3.82 9.71 13.48
C SER A 116 3.17 10.88 14.22
N SER A 117 3.93 11.64 15.00
CA SER A 117 3.44 12.88 15.65
C SER A 117 2.99 13.95 14.66
N ASN A 118 3.44 13.86 13.40
CA ASN A 118 3.04 14.78 12.32
C ASN A 118 1.86 14.24 11.50
N PHE A 119 1.20 13.16 11.94
CA PHE A 119 0.02 12.66 11.25
C PHE A 119 -1.12 13.69 11.32
N GLN A 120 -1.68 14.01 10.15
CA GLN A 120 -2.86 14.84 10.05
C GLN A 120 -3.90 14.09 9.23
N ALA A 121 -5.09 13.93 9.82
CA ALA A 121 -6.28 13.45 9.14
C ALA A 121 -6.84 14.53 8.20
N SER A 122 -6.01 14.92 7.22
CA SER A 122 -6.32 15.94 6.23
C SER A 122 -7.51 15.54 5.34
N THR A 123 -8.07 16.52 4.65
CA THR A 123 -9.11 16.29 3.62
C THR A 123 -8.68 15.24 2.59
N GLY A 124 -7.39 15.20 2.24
CA GLY A 124 -6.81 14.20 1.35
C GLY A 124 -6.83 12.78 1.93
N TRP A 125 -6.50 12.63 3.22
CA TRP A 125 -6.57 11.33 3.90
C TRP A 125 -8.03 10.85 3.99
N LEU A 126 -8.94 11.73 4.41
CA LEU A 126 -10.37 11.40 4.54
C LEU A 126 -10.98 10.93 3.22
N LYS A 127 -10.67 11.60 2.10
CA LYS A 127 -11.17 11.19 0.77
C LYS A 127 -10.69 9.79 0.39
N GLN A 128 -9.42 9.48 0.69
CA GLN A 128 -8.85 8.16 0.43
C GLN A 128 -9.47 7.09 1.32
N PHE A 129 -9.67 7.40 2.60
CA PHE A 129 -10.32 6.52 3.57
C PHE A 129 -11.75 6.17 3.14
N LYS A 130 -12.57 7.16 2.78
CA LYS A 130 -13.95 6.95 2.33
C LYS A 130 -14.02 6.17 1.02
N SER A 131 -13.15 6.48 0.05
CA SER A 131 -13.07 5.73 -1.21
C SER A 131 -12.73 4.25 -0.98
N ALA A 132 -11.92 3.94 0.04
CA ALA A 132 -11.62 2.56 0.41
C ALA A 132 -12.81 1.88 1.12
N ALA A 133 -13.51 2.60 2.00
CA ALA A 133 -14.67 2.12 2.75
C ALA A 133 -15.89 1.84 1.86
N ASP A 134 -16.20 2.72 0.89
CA ASP A 134 -17.34 2.56 -0.03
C ASP A 134 -17.16 1.37 -0.99
N SER A 135 -15.92 0.97 -1.29
CA SER A 135 -15.64 -0.19 -2.15
C SER A 135 -15.94 -1.53 -1.46
N SER A 136 -16.22 -1.53 -0.15
CA SER A 136 -16.50 -2.73 0.65
C SER A 136 -17.97 -2.88 1.04
N ALA A 137 -18.86 -2.04 0.51
CA ALA A 137 -20.31 -2.07 0.76
C ALA A 137 -21.12 -2.59 -0.46
N ALA A 138 -20.45 -3.23 -1.43
CA ALA A 138 -21.06 -3.85 -2.60
C ALA A 138 -20.85 -5.38 -2.57
N ASP A 139 -21.44 -6.03 -1.58
CA ASP A 139 -21.74 -7.47 -1.57
C ASP A 139 -23.13 -7.66 -0.93
#